data_AF-A0A0K0DE94-F1
#
_entry.id   AF-A0A0K0DE94-F1
#
_cell.length_a   1.000
_cell.length_b   1.000
_cell.length_c   1.000
_cell.angle_alpha   90.00
_cell.angle_beta   90.00
_cell.angle_gamma   90.00
#
_symmetry.space_group_name_H-M   'P 1'
#
loop_
_entity.id
_entity.type
_entity.pdbx_description
1 polymer ?
#
loop_
_entity_poly.entity_id
_entity_poly.type
_entity_poly.pdbx_seq_one_letter_code
_entity_poly.pdbx_strand_id
1 'polypeptide(L)'
;MFYRISLSRLIAQLLEDYSPLTAIDDAQVDKCEFLRHDDDQELNKIKTTCARHADLCRQYADCSLALQMNDAQLDILSETAETLRQRHARIRRIIDEKPCSPKELEALEAEIASVIRQVAVWTKELEEVNANRLDIEIRFLQLDSELKKSVTCMQLASIDFELIQLRHNERWRRFLADHVPSDKLFTLVQVLYQIFK
;
A
#
# COMPACT_ATOMS: atom_id res chain seq x y z
N MET A 1 0.44 -3.93 16.68
CA MET A 1 1.24 -4.80 17.56
C MET A 1 2.43 -3.98 18.10
N PHE A 2 2.17 -3.03 19.01
CA PHE A 2 3.15 -2.05 19.51
C PHE A 2 3.44 -2.28 21.00
N TYR A 3 3.93 -3.47 21.35
CA TYR A 3 4.47 -3.74 22.69
C TYR A 3 5.98 -3.95 22.59
N ARG A 4 6.68 -2.85 22.37
CA ARG A 4 8.07 -2.68 22.80
C ARG A 4 8.19 -1.27 23.36
N ILE A 5 7.68 -1.10 24.58
CA ILE A 5 8.32 -0.15 25.50
C ILE A 5 9.78 -0.58 25.51
N SER A 6 10.65 0.21 24.87
CA SER A 6 12.04 -0.16 24.64
C SER A 6 12.63 -0.60 25.98
N LEU A 7 13.19 -1.81 26.02
CA LEU A 7 13.95 -2.33 27.17
C LEU A 7 14.89 -1.25 27.73
N SER A 8 15.45 -0.42 26.84
CA SER A 8 16.25 0.77 27.11
C SER A 8 15.56 1.81 28.00
N ARG A 9 14.28 2.12 27.80
CA ARG A 9 13.52 3.07 28.62
C ARG A 9 13.22 2.49 30.00
N LEU A 10 12.94 1.18 30.06
CA LEU A 10 12.65 0.49 31.32
C LEU A 10 13.92 0.28 32.17
N ILE A 11 15.06 0.01 31.53
CA ILE A 11 16.39 -0.04 32.18
C ILE A 11 16.84 1.36 32.62
N ALA A 12 16.63 2.40 31.83
CA ALA A 12 16.95 3.78 32.22
C ALA A 12 16.15 4.22 33.45
N GLN A 13 14.86 3.89 33.49
CA GLN A 13 13.98 4.20 34.62
C GLN A 13 14.33 3.41 35.88
N LEU A 14 14.71 2.13 35.72
CA LEU A 14 15.24 1.32 36.83
C LEU A 14 16.61 1.82 37.33
N LEU A 15 17.45 2.38 36.47
CA LEU A 15 18.73 2.99 36.86
C LEU A 15 18.52 4.32 37.60
N GLU A 16 17.49 5.10 37.25
CA GLU A 16 17.06 6.29 37.99
C GLU A 16 16.50 5.90 39.38
N ASP A 17 15.67 4.87 39.46
CA ASP A 17 15.01 4.45 40.70
C ASP A 17 15.94 3.76 41.71
N TYR A 18 17.09 3.20 41.27
CA TYR A 18 18.01 2.43 42.12
C TYR A 18 19.33 3.13 42.52
N SER A 19 19.44 4.45 42.40
CA SER A 19 20.67 5.16 42.76
C SER A 19 20.54 5.99 44.06
N PRO A 20 21.20 5.58 45.17
CA PRO A 20 21.74 6.53 46.13
C PRO A 20 23.17 6.90 45.67
N LEU A 21 23.30 7.48 44.48
CA LEU A 21 24.53 8.08 43.98
C LEU A 21 24.16 9.38 43.27
N THR A 22 24.14 10.46 44.06
CA THR A 22 24.36 11.80 43.55
C THR A 22 25.63 11.81 42.68
N ALA A 23 25.54 12.45 41.51
CA ALA A 23 26.55 12.62 40.46
C ALA A 23 26.51 11.58 39.32
N ILE A 24 25.41 11.59 38.55
CA ILE A 24 25.58 11.56 37.09
C ILE A 24 26.15 12.94 36.75
N ASP A 25 27.45 13.03 36.51
CA ASP A 25 28.13 14.26 36.09
C ASP A 25 27.49 14.76 34.78
N ASP A 26 27.35 16.06 34.56
CA ASP A 26 26.71 16.62 33.35
C ASP A 26 27.38 16.11 32.05
N ALA A 27 28.63 15.67 32.13
CA ALA A 27 29.38 14.98 31.07
C ALA A 27 28.85 13.58 30.68
N GLN A 28 28.10 12.89 31.54
CA GLN A 28 27.48 11.59 31.22
C GLN A 28 26.13 11.74 30.51
N VAL A 29 25.39 12.83 30.77
CA VAL A 29 24.15 13.15 30.05
C VAL A 29 24.45 13.48 28.58
N ASP A 30 25.52 14.24 28.33
CA ASP A 30 26.02 14.59 27.00
C ASP A 30 26.49 13.33 26.21
N LYS A 31 27.07 12.35 26.91
CA LYS A 31 27.45 11.04 26.33
C LYS A 31 26.26 10.15 25.97
N CYS A 32 25.14 10.26 26.71
CA CYS A 32 23.88 9.59 26.38
C CYS A 32 23.13 10.28 25.22
N GLU A 33 23.39 11.56 24.94
CA GLU A 33 22.91 12.26 23.73
C GLU A 33 23.66 11.81 22.47
N PHE A 34 24.99 11.61 22.58
CA PHE A 34 25.84 11.09 21.50
C PHE A 34 25.41 9.70 20.98
N LEU A 35 24.71 8.90 21.80
CA LEU A 35 24.23 7.56 21.42
C LEU A 35 22.97 7.56 20.55
N ARG A 36 22.28 8.70 20.35
CA ARG A 36 20.95 8.76 19.72
C ARG A 36 20.96 9.24 18.27
N HIS A 37 21.85 10.16 17.92
CA HIS A 37 21.66 11.00 16.73
C HIS A 37 21.79 10.26 15.38
N ASP A 38 22.75 9.35 15.23
CA ASP A 38 22.98 8.64 13.95
C ASP A 38 21.97 7.51 13.70
N ASP A 39 21.56 6.78 14.75
CA ASP A 39 20.58 5.69 14.59
C ASP A 39 19.17 6.23 14.33
N ASP A 40 18.82 7.38 14.91
CA ASP A 40 17.51 8.01 14.70
C ASP A 40 17.34 8.49 13.25
N GLN A 41 18.40 8.99 12.62
CA GLN A 41 18.38 9.39 11.22
C GLN A 41 18.18 8.18 10.29
N GLU A 42 18.94 7.10 10.50
CA GLU A 42 18.80 5.87 9.70
C GLU A 42 17.44 5.20 9.93
N LEU A 43 16.94 5.19 11.17
CA LEU A 43 15.60 4.67 11.48
C LEU A 43 14.50 5.48 10.80
N ASN A 44 14.65 6.81 10.69
CA ASN A 44 13.69 7.65 9.96
C ASN A 44 13.72 7.39 8.44
N LYS A 45 14.89 7.08 7.86
CA LYS A 45 14.99 6.64 6.46
C LYS A 45 14.26 5.33 6.23
N ILE A 46 14.43 4.36 7.13
CA ILE A 46 13.72 3.07 7.10
C ILE A 46 12.20 3.29 7.16
N LYS A 47 11.72 4.09 8.12
CA LYS A 47 10.29 4.43 8.24
C LYS A 47 9.73 5.05 6.96
N THR A 48 10.48 5.98 6.36
CA THR A 48 10.08 6.64 5.11
C THR A 48 9.99 5.63 3.96
N THR A 49 10.94 4.70 3.86
CA THR A 49 10.92 3.62 2.88
C THR A 49 9.70 2.71 3.06
N CYS A 50 9.38 2.32 4.30
CA CYS A 50 8.19 1.51 4.60
C CYS A 50 6.88 2.25 4.26
N ALA A 51 6.78 3.53 4.61
CA ALA A 51 5.61 4.34 4.29
C ALA A 51 5.39 4.45 2.78
N ARG A 52 6.46 4.71 2.02
CA ARG A 52 6.40 4.74 0.55
C ARG A 52 5.98 3.40 -0.05
N HIS A 53 6.52 2.29 0.47
CA HIS A 53 6.14 0.95 0.00
C HIS A 53 4.66 0.65 0.26
N ALA A 54 4.17 0.97 1.47
CA ALA A 54 2.76 0.79 1.81
C ALA A 54 1.83 1.61 0.90
N ASP A 55 2.22 2.85 0.57
CA ASP A 55 1.46 3.68 -0.35
C ASP A 55 1.45 3.11 -1.78
N LEU A 56 2.59 2.63 -2.29
CA LEU A 56 2.67 1.96 -3.59
C LEU A 56 1.78 0.70 -3.64
N CYS A 57 1.79 -0.13 -2.59
CA CYS A 57 0.92 -1.30 -2.49
C CYS A 57 -0.56 -0.91 -2.55
N ARG A 58 -0.95 0.17 -1.86
CA ARG A 58 -2.32 0.70 -1.89
C ARG A 58 -2.70 1.17 -3.29
N GLN A 59 -1.86 2.00 -3.92
CA GLN A 59 -2.10 2.49 -5.28
C GLN A 59 -2.20 1.34 -6.30
N TYR A 60 -1.38 0.31 -6.16
CA TYR A 60 -1.43 -0.88 -7.02
C TYR A 60 -2.75 -1.64 -6.85
N ALA A 61 -3.23 -1.81 -5.61
CA ALA A 61 -4.51 -2.44 -5.34
C ALA A 61 -5.69 -1.62 -5.90
N ASP A 62 -5.68 -0.30 -5.70
CA ASP A 62 -6.68 0.62 -6.25
C ASP A 62 -6.74 0.53 -7.79
N CYS A 63 -5.56 0.49 -8.43
CA CYS A 63 -5.43 0.36 -9.88
C CYS A 63 -5.93 -1.00 -10.39
N SER A 64 -5.61 -2.08 -9.67
CA SER A 64 -6.11 -3.43 -9.98
C SER A 64 -7.63 -3.51 -9.91
N LEU A 65 -8.24 -2.88 -8.90
CA LEU A 65 -9.69 -2.81 -8.78
C LEU A 65 -10.31 -2.01 -9.92
N ALA A 66 -9.68 -0.89 -10.32
CA ALA A 66 -10.15 -0.09 -11.45
C ALA A 66 -10.15 -0.89 -12.76
N LEU A 67 -9.14 -1.74 -13.01
CA LEU A 67 -9.14 -2.65 -14.17
C LEU A 67 -10.31 -3.64 -14.12
N GLN A 68 -10.59 -4.24 -12.96
CA GLN A 68 -11.70 -5.17 -12.80
C GLN A 68 -13.06 -4.50 -13.04
N MET A 69 -13.23 -3.26 -12.58
CA MET A 69 -14.43 -2.48 -12.85
C MET A 69 -14.56 -2.16 -14.34
N ASN A 70 -13.46 -1.83 -15.02
CA ASN A 70 -13.44 -1.60 -16.46
C ASN A 70 -13.79 -2.87 -17.25
N ASP A 71 -13.27 -4.04 -16.85
CA ASP A 71 -13.64 -5.33 -17.44
C ASP A 71 -15.16 -5.57 -17.31
N ALA A 72 -15.74 -5.34 -16.13
CA ALA A 72 -17.18 -5.47 -15.93
C ALA A 72 -18.00 -4.50 -16.79
N GLN A 73 -17.51 -3.28 -17.03
CA GLN A 73 -18.15 -2.34 -17.96
C GLN A 73 -18.12 -2.85 -19.40
N LEU A 74 -17.01 -3.44 -19.84
CA LEU A 74 -16.88 -4.04 -21.18
C LEU A 74 -17.81 -5.25 -21.36
N ASP A 75 -18.03 -6.04 -20.32
CA ASP A 75 -19.00 -7.15 -20.35
C ASP A 75 -20.43 -6.64 -20.58
N ILE A 76 -20.83 -5.58 -19.86
CA ILE A 76 -22.15 -4.94 -20.03
C ILE A 76 -22.30 -4.36 -21.44
N LEU A 77 -21.26 -3.70 -21.95
CA LEU A 77 -21.26 -3.16 -23.32
C LEU A 77 -21.33 -4.27 -24.36
N SER A 78 -20.73 -5.43 -24.08
CA SER A 78 -20.77 -6.59 -24.97
C SER A 78 -22.18 -7.20 -25.05
N GLU A 79 -22.88 -7.30 -23.91
CA GLU A 79 -24.28 -7.72 -23.86
C GLU A 79 -25.20 -6.73 -24.59
N THR A 80 -24.95 -5.42 -24.41
CA THR A 80 -25.67 -4.36 -25.13
C THR A 80 -25.46 -4.48 -26.65
N ALA A 81 -24.23 -4.74 -27.09
CA ALA A 81 -23.91 -4.96 -28.50
C ALA A 81 -24.66 -6.16 -29.08
N GLU A 82 -24.77 -7.26 -28.33
CA GLU A 82 -25.51 -8.45 -28.76
C GLU A 82 -27.01 -8.16 -28.87
N THR A 83 -27.58 -7.43 -27.91
CA THR A 83 -28.99 -6.99 -27.97
C THR A 83 -29.26 -6.14 -29.22
N LEU A 84 -28.36 -5.20 -29.54
CA LEU A 84 -28.46 -4.37 -30.75
C LEU A 84 -28.32 -5.20 -32.03
N ARG A 85 -27.42 -6.18 -32.08
CA ARG A 85 -27.27 -7.11 -33.21
C ARG A 85 -28.53 -7.93 -33.43
N GLN A 86 -29.14 -8.45 -32.36
CA GLN A 86 -30.38 -9.22 -32.44
C GLN A 86 -31.55 -8.38 -32.97
N ARG A 87 -31.68 -7.13 -32.48
CA ARG A 87 -32.68 -6.18 -32.98
C ARG A 87 -32.46 -5.85 -34.45
N HIS A 88 -31.21 -5.57 -34.85
CA HIS A 88 -30.87 -5.35 -36.25
C HIS A 88 -31.20 -6.57 -37.13
N ALA A 89 -30.89 -7.79 -36.68
CA ALA A 89 -31.24 -9.02 -37.40
C ALA A 89 -32.75 -9.20 -37.53
N ARG A 90 -33.53 -8.84 -36.52
CA ARG A 90 -35.00 -8.85 -36.57
C ARG A 90 -35.53 -7.84 -37.58
N ILE A 91 -35.06 -6.60 -37.55
CA ILE A 91 -35.41 -5.55 -38.52
C ILE A 91 -35.11 -6.03 -39.93
N ARG A 92 -33.92 -6.60 -40.16
CA ARG A 92 -33.50 -7.15 -41.45
C ARG A 92 -34.50 -8.18 -41.98
N ARG A 93 -34.92 -9.15 -41.16
CA ARG A 93 -35.92 -10.15 -41.56
C ARG A 93 -37.26 -9.54 -41.95
N ILE A 94 -37.74 -8.55 -41.19
CA ILE A 94 -39.00 -7.85 -41.49
C ILE A 94 -38.91 -7.12 -42.83
N ILE A 95 -37.76 -6.50 -43.12
CA ILE A 95 -37.51 -5.86 -44.42
C ILE A 95 -37.53 -6.91 -45.54
N ASP A 96 -36.86 -8.04 -45.35
CA ASP A 96 -36.79 -9.12 -46.33
C ASP A 96 -38.18 -9.73 -46.64
N GLU A 97 -39.06 -9.79 -45.63
CA GLU A 97 -40.46 -10.24 -45.75
C GLU A 97 -41.38 -9.24 -46.47
N LYS A 98 -40.89 -8.02 -46.76
CA LYS A 98 -41.61 -6.88 -47.37
C LYS A 98 -42.83 -6.43 -46.54
N PRO A 99 -42.72 -5.31 -45.80
CA PRO A 99 -43.83 -4.74 -45.04
C PRO A 99 -45.06 -4.52 -45.92
N CYS A 100 -46.21 -5.02 -45.50
CA CYS A 100 -47.44 -5.03 -46.32
C CYS A 100 -48.33 -3.81 -46.06
N SER A 101 -48.11 -3.08 -44.96
CA SER A 101 -48.90 -1.91 -44.60
C SER A 101 -48.05 -0.65 -44.32
N PRO A 102 -48.59 0.56 -44.60
CA PRO A 102 -47.92 1.82 -44.26
C PRO A 102 -47.59 1.96 -42.76
N LYS A 103 -48.44 1.40 -41.89
CA LYS A 103 -48.23 1.44 -40.43
C LYS A 103 -47.04 0.59 -39.98
N GLU A 104 -46.85 -0.57 -40.59
CA GLU A 104 -45.69 -1.43 -40.32
C GLU A 104 -44.40 -0.76 -40.80
N LEU A 105 -44.44 -0.07 -41.94
CA LEU A 105 -43.30 0.68 -42.46
C LEU A 105 -42.91 1.82 -41.51
N GLU A 106 -43.86 2.63 -41.06
CA GLU A 106 -43.61 3.74 -40.12
C GLU A 106 -43.04 3.23 -38.79
N ALA A 107 -43.57 2.13 -38.26
CA ALA A 107 -43.05 1.50 -37.04
C ALA A 107 -41.61 0.97 -37.23
N LEU A 108 -41.31 0.40 -38.40
CA LEU A 108 -39.99 -0.10 -38.75
C LEU A 108 -38.97 1.04 -38.89
N GLU A 109 -39.34 2.14 -39.54
CA GLU A 109 -38.51 3.34 -39.65
C GLU A 109 -38.21 3.95 -38.27
N ALA A 110 -39.21 4.02 -37.39
CA ALA A 110 -39.03 4.48 -36.01
C ALA A 110 -38.07 3.58 -35.22
N GLU A 111 -38.18 2.26 -35.37
CA GLU A 111 -37.30 1.29 -34.72
C GLU A 111 -35.86 1.37 -35.27
N ILE A 112 -35.69 1.50 -36.59
CA ILE A 112 -34.37 1.72 -37.21
C ILE A 112 -33.74 3.00 -36.65
N ALA A 113 -34.49 4.10 -36.61
CA ALA A 113 -34.00 5.36 -36.06
C ALA A 113 -33.62 5.22 -34.57
N SER A 114 -34.37 4.42 -33.81
CA SER A 114 -34.03 4.11 -32.42
C SER A 114 -32.74 3.30 -32.30
N VAL A 115 -32.57 2.24 -33.09
CA VAL A 115 -31.35 1.41 -33.08
C VAL A 115 -30.13 2.24 -33.47
N ILE A 116 -30.24 3.10 -34.49
CA ILE A 116 -29.15 4.01 -34.90
C ILE A 116 -28.72 4.91 -33.74
N ARG A 117 -29.67 5.51 -33.01
CA ARG A 117 -29.35 6.34 -31.84
C ARG A 117 -28.66 5.54 -30.73
N GLN A 118 -29.12 4.33 -30.44
CA GLN A 118 -28.53 3.49 -29.40
C GLN A 118 -27.13 3.00 -29.79
N VAL A 119 -26.90 2.65 -31.06
CA VAL A 119 -25.57 2.31 -31.57
C VAL A 119 -24.62 3.50 -31.40
N ALA A 120 -25.06 4.73 -31.71
CA ALA A 120 -24.22 5.92 -31.54
C ALA A 120 -23.83 6.15 -30.07
N VAL A 121 -24.77 5.96 -29.12
CA VAL A 121 -24.48 6.04 -27.68
C VAL A 121 -23.51 4.94 -27.26
N TRP A 122 -23.79 3.69 -27.63
CA TRP A 122 -22.95 2.54 -27.33
C TRP A 122 -21.52 2.70 -27.85
N THR A 123 -21.34 3.19 -29.08
CA THR A 123 -20.02 3.45 -29.66
C THR A 123 -19.24 4.47 -28.82
N LYS A 124 -19.90 5.55 -28.40
CA LYS A 124 -19.27 6.58 -27.57
C LYS A 124 -18.88 6.03 -26.19
N GLU A 125 -19.76 5.26 -25.55
CA GLU A 125 -19.47 4.64 -24.25
C GLU A 125 -18.30 3.65 -24.36
N LEU A 126 -18.25 2.87 -25.44
CA LEU A 126 -17.14 1.94 -25.71
C LEU A 126 -15.81 2.68 -25.87
N GLU A 127 -15.80 3.79 -26.63
CA GLU A 127 -14.60 4.63 -26.79
C GLU A 127 -14.12 5.18 -25.44
N GLU A 128 -15.04 5.65 -24.59
CA GLU A 128 -14.72 6.17 -23.26
C GLU A 128 -14.17 5.09 -22.33
N VAL A 129 -14.82 3.92 -22.26
CA VAL A 129 -14.36 2.78 -21.45
C VAL A 129 -12.98 2.31 -21.92
N ASN A 130 -12.74 2.26 -23.23
CA ASN A 130 -11.47 1.85 -23.79
C ASN A 130 -10.36 2.88 -23.54
N ALA A 131 -10.65 4.17 -23.65
CA ALA A 131 -9.69 5.23 -23.30
C ALA A 131 -9.31 5.18 -21.82
N ASN A 132 -10.29 4.99 -20.94
CA ASN A 132 -10.05 4.82 -19.51
C ASN A 132 -9.21 3.58 -19.22
N ARG A 133 -9.48 2.46 -19.91
CA ARG A 133 -8.67 1.23 -19.78
C ARG A 133 -7.20 1.48 -20.06
N LEU A 134 -6.89 2.14 -21.18
CA LEU A 134 -5.52 2.43 -21.58
C LEU A 134 -4.77 3.26 -20.54
N ASP A 135 -5.40 4.30 -19.97
CA ASP A 135 -4.80 5.10 -18.90
C ASP A 135 -4.52 4.25 -17.64
N ILE A 136 -5.46 3.40 -17.25
CA ILE A 136 -5.29 2.50 -16.09
C ILE A 136 -4.16 1.50 -16.34
N GLU A 137 -4.10 0.85 -17.51
CA GLU A 137 -3.05 -0.13 -17.86
C GLU A 137 -1.65 0.51 -17.86
N ILE A 138 -1.52 1.73 -18.41
CA ILE A 138 -0.25 2.47 -18.38
C ILE A 138 0.18 2.73 -16.94
N ARG A 139 -0.73 3.21 -16.08
CA ARG A 139 -0.44 3.43 -14.65
C ARG A 139 -0.09 2.13 -13.94
N PHE A 140 -0.78 1.04 -14.25
CA PHE A 140 -0.53 -0.27 -13.66
C PHE A 140 0.89 -0.76 -13.98
N LEU A 141 1.34 -0.63 -15.22
CA LEU A 141 2.71 -0.97 -15.63
C LEU A 141 3.76 -0.10 -14.93
N GLN A 142 3.49 1.19 -14.77
CA GLN A 142 4.37 2.11 -14.04
C GLN A 142 4.47 1.72 -12.55
N LEU A 143 3.33 1.45 -11.91
CA LEU A 143 3.26 1.03 -10.51
C LEU A 143 3.94 -0.33 -10.29
N ASP A 144 3.78 -1.29 -11.21
CA ASP A 144 4.44 -2.60 -11.13
C ASP A 144 5.99 -2.45 -11.11
N SER A 145 6.52 -1.58 -11.97
CA SER A 145 7.95 -1.26 -12.01
C SER A 145 8.44 -0.60 -10.72
N GLU A 146 7.70 0.39 -10.20
CA GLU A 146 8.04 1.06 -8.95
C GLU A 146 7.91 0.14 -7.73
N LEU A 147 6.92 -0.74 -7.71
CA LEU A 147 6.72 -1.71 -6.65
C LEU A 147 7.88 -2.72 -6.60
N LYS A 148 8.33 -3.23 -7.75
CA LYS A 148 9.52 -4.10 -7.85
C LYS A 148 10.76 -3.43 -7.27
N LYS A 149 11.01 -2.16 -7.60
CA LYS A 149 12.12 -1.38 -7.00
C LYS A 149 11.94 -1.21 -5.49
N SER A 150 10.71 -0.90 -5.06
CA SER A 150 10.39 -0.68 -3.66
C SER A 150 10.57 -1.93 -2.80
N VAL A 151 10.31 -3.13 -3.32
CA VAL A 151 10.56 -4.40 -2.62
C VAL A 151 12.05 -4.56 -2.32
N THR A 152 12.92 -4.27 -3.28
CA THR A 152 14.38 -4.27 -3.04
C THR A 152 14.78 -3.24 -1.98
N CYS A 153 14.21 -2.03 -2.02
CA CYS A 153 14.45 -1.02 -0.97
C CYS A 153 13.99 -1.49 0.41
N MET A 154 12.86 -2.21 0.50
CA MET A 154 12.35 -2.78 1.76
C MET A 154 13.29 -3.86 2.31
N GLN A 155 13.85 -4.71 1.44
CA GLN A 155 14.84 -5.72 1.84
C GLN A 155 16.10 -5.06 2.40
N LEU A 156 16.62 -4.03 1.74
CA LEU A 156 17.77 -3.25 2.23
C LEU A 156 17.45 -2.57 3.57
N ALA A 157 16.29 -1.92 3.68
CA ALA A 157 15.86 -1.28 4.92
C ALA A 157 15.72 -2.27 6.09
N SER A 158 15.34 -3.53 5.81
CA SER A 158 15.31 -4.60 6.80
C SER A 158 16.72 -4.97 7.30
N ILE A 159 17.68 -5.10 6.38
CA ILE A 159 19.09 -5.36 6.73
C ILE A 159 19.65 -4.19 7.55
N ASP A 160 19.39 -2.95 7.12
CA ASP A 160 19.83 -1.75 7.84
C ASP A 160 19.24 -1.70 9.25
N PHE A 161 17.96 -2.07 9.41
CA PHE A 161 17.31 -2.17 10.72
C PHE A 161 18.01 -3.19 11.64
N GLU A 162 18.34 -4.38 11.12
CA GLU A 162 19.06 -5.40 11.87
C GLU A 162 20.45 -4.91 12.31
N LEU A 163 21.17 -4.22 11.42
CA LEU A 163 22.47 -3.63 11.73
C LEU A 163 22.37 -2.54 12.80
N ILE A 164 21.37 -1.65 12.72
CA ILE A 164 21.11 -0.65 13.76
C ILE A 164 20.84 -1.34 15.09
N GLN A 165 20.00 -2.37 15.10
CA GLN A 165 19.67 -3.12 16.32
C GLN A 165 20.91 -3.79 16.93
N LEU A 166 21.78 -4.38 16.11
CA LEU A 166 23.05 -4.96 16.57
C LEU A 166 23.99 -3.90 17.16
N ARG A 167 24.18 -2.76 16.49
CA ARG A 167 25.01 -1.65 16.98
C ARG A 167 24.47 -1.07 18.28
N HIS A 168 23.16 -0.91 18.38
CA HIS A 168 22.50 -0.45 19.59
C HIS A 168 22.74 -1.43 20.75
N ASN A 169 22.53 -2.73 20.54
CA ASN A 169 22.78 -3.75 21.56
C ASN A 169 24.24 -3.80 22.02
N GLU A 170 25.20 -3.67 21.11
CA GLU A 170 26.63 -3.64 21.43
C GLU A 170 27.00 -2.39 22.24
N ARG A 171 26.46 -1.22 21.88
CA ARG A 171 26.65 0.02 22.65
C ARG A 171 26.12 -0.14 24.09
N TRP A 172 24.92 -0.71 24.26
CA TRP A 172 24.37 -0.99 25.58
C TRP A 172 25.21 -1.98 26.38
N ARG A 173 25.71 -3.04 25.72
CA ARG A 173 26.59 -4.02 26.37
C ARG A 173 27.85 -3.38 26.94
N ARG A 174 28.52 -2.52 26.15
CA ARG A 174 29.71 -1.77 26.59
C ARG A 174 29.38 -0.81 27.72
N PHE A 175 28.30 -0.03 27.58
CA PHE A 175 27.86 0.89 28.62
C PHE A 175 27.64 0.19 29.96
N LEU A 176 26.92 -0.92 29.96
CA LEU A 176 26.64 -1.71 31.17
C LEU A 176 27.93 -2.30 31.77
N ALA A 177 28.86 -2.78 30.95
CA ALA A 177 30.14 -3.31 31.42
C ALA A 177 31.03 -2.22 32.07
N ASP A 178 31.00 -1.01 31.52
CA ASP A 178 31.86 0.10 31.97
C ASP A 178 31.30 0.81 33.22
N HIS A 179 29.98 0.79 33.46
CA HIS A 179 29.32 1.64 34.46
C HIS A 179 28.53 0.89 35.53
N VAL A 180 28.30 -0.42 35.39
CA VAL A 180 27.56 -1.21 36.38
C VAL A 180 28.51 -2.20 37.06
N PRO A 181 28.78 -2.07 38.38
CA PRO A 181 29.56 -3.05 39.14
C PRO A 181 28.97 -4.46 39.00
N SER A 182 29.82 -5.49 38.89
CA SER A 182 29.40 -6.89 38.67
C SER A 182 28.31 -7.36 39.63
N ASP A 183 28.36 -6.84 40.86
CA ASP A 183 27.50 -7.24 41.96
C ASP A 183 26.07 -6.68 41.83
N LYS A 184 25.89 -5.62 41.03
CA LYS A 184 24.58 -5.00 40.73
C LYS A 184 23.96 -5.48 39.41
N LEU A 185 24.76 -6.02 38.49
CA LEU A 185 24.26 -6.63 37.25
C LEU A 185 23.36 -7.83 37.53
N PHE A 186 23.68 -8.63 38.54
CA PHE A 186 22.87 -9.79 38.94
C PHE A 186 21.45 -9.37 39.36
N THR A 187 21.33 -8.31 40.15
CA THR A 187 20.04 -7.75 40.58
C THR A 187 19.23 -7.18 39.42
N LEU A 188 19.88 -6.45 38.50
CA LEU A 188 19.24 -5.89 37.30
C LEU A 188 18.69 -6.97 36.37
N VAL A 189 19.44 -8.05 36.14
CA VAL A 189 18.99 -9.20 35.35
C VAL A 189 17.81 -9.91 36.02
N GLN A 190 17.85 -10.05 37.35
CA GLN A 190 16.76 -10.67 38.12
C GLN A 190 15.46 -9.85 38.08
N VAL A 191 15.57 -8.51 38.15
CA VAL A 191 14.45 -7.57 38.04
C VAL A 191 13.87 -7.57 36.63
N LEU A 192 14.71 -7.52 35.59
CA LEU A 192 14.24 -7.61 34.20
C LEU A 192 13.55 -8.95 33.93
N TYR A 193 14.08 -10.07 34.43
CA TYR A 193 13.45 -11.38 34.28
C TYR A 193 12.07 -11.48 34.97
N GLN A 194 11.87 -10.77 36.09
CA GLN A 194 10.58 -10.70 36.78
C GLN A 194 9.56 -9.83 36.03
N ILE A 195 10.01 -8.76 35.36
CA ILE A 195 9.13 -7.81 34.64
C ILE A 195 8.67 -8.37 33.29
N PHE A 196 9.51 -9.18 32.62
CA PHE A 196 9.21 -9.75 31.30
C PHE A 196 8.62 -11.17 31.35
N LYS A 197 8.03 -11.56 32.49
CA LYS A 197 7.32 -12.84 32.65
C LYS A 197 5.83 -12.71 32.34
#